data_AF-A0A6I0S5F8-F1
#
_entry.id   AF-A0A6I0S5F8-F1
#
_cell.length_a   1.000
_cell.length_b   1.000
_cell.length_c   1.000
_cell.angle_alpha   90.00
_cell.angle_beta   90.00
_cell.angle_gamma   90.00
#
_symmetry.space_group_name_H-M   'P 1'
#
loop_
_entity.id
_entity.type
_entity.pdbx_description
1 polymer ?
#
loop_
_entity_poly.entity_id
_entity_poly.type
_entity_poly.pdbx_seq_one_letter_code
_entity_poly.pdbx_strand_id
1 'polypeptide(L)' 'HYIDGKKEGEEWEIFEDGRTLRSRTTRHYRNGKLDGFYRVESTRDGKPYITIEGQYTDGEKSGRWKQYNATDDTTHEWDE' A
#
# COMPACT_ATOMS: atom_id res chain seq x y z
N HIS A 1 -1.09 10.60 -11.74
CA HIS A 1 -1.27 11.67 -12.76
C HIS A 1 -1.26 13.03 -12.05
N TYR A 2 -1.23 14.15 -12.78
CA TYR A 2 -1.34 15.48 -12.15
C TYR A 2 -2.49 16.28 -12.76
N ILE A 3 -3.28 16.94 -11.93
CA ILE A 3 -4.30 17.93 -12.33
C ILE A 3 -3.97 19.22 -11.58
N ASP A 4 -3.86 20.34 -12.31
CA ASP A 4 -3.51 21.65 -11.75
C ASP A 4 -2.23 21.66 -10.88
N GLY A 5 -1.24 20.87 -11.28
CA GLY A 5 0.03 20.72 -10.56
C GLY A 5 -0.04 19.84 -9.31
N LYS A 6 -1.19 19.24 -8.99
CA LYS A 6 -1.39 18.37 -7.84
C LYS A 6 -1.49 16.90 -8.27
N LYS A 7 -0.92 15.98 -7.48
CA LYS A 7 -1.07 14.54 -7.73
C LYS A 7 -2.54 14.14 -7.66
N GLU A 8 -2.97 13.36 -8.65
CA GLU A 8 -4.34 12.86 -8.78
C GLU A 8 -4.32 11.44 -9.34
N GLY A 9 -5.20 10.60 -8.83
CA GLY A 9 -5.43 9.23 -9.27
C GLY A 9 -4.49 8.20 -8.63
N GLU A 10 -4.49 7.01 -9.20
CA GLU A 10 -3.65 5.90 -8.75
C GLU A 10 -2.19 6.10 -9.18
N GLU A 11 -1.27 5.74 -8.29
CA GLU A 11 0.16 5.61 -8.52
C GLU A 11 0.63 4.28 -7.94
N TRP A 12 1.62 3.66 -8.58
CA TRP A 12 2.30 2.51 -8.01
C TRP A 12 3.81 2.66 -8.07
N GLU A 13 4.48 2.03 -7.12
CA GLU A 13 5.93 2.03 -6.95
C GLU A 13 6.41 0.60 -6.65
N ILE A 14 7.57 0.24 -7.19
CA ILE A 14 8.26 -1.01 -6.87
C ILE A 14 9.50 -0.68 -6.05
N PHE A 15 9.65 -1.37 -4.93
CA PHE A 15 10.87 -1.38 -4.12
C PHE A 15 11.50 -2.77 -4.20
N GLU A 16 12.80 -2.84 -4.43
CA GLU A 16 13.58 -4.09 -4.46
C GLU A 16 14.88 -3.88 -3.67
N ASP A 17 15.18 -4.76 -2.71
CA ASP A 17 16.43 -4.71 -1.92
C ASP A 17 17.61 -5.39 -2.64
N GLY A 18 17.41 -5.85 -3.88
CA GLY A 18 18.43 -6.51 -4.71
C GLY A 18 18.84 -7.91 -4.26
N ARG A 19 18.15 -8.48 -3.26
CA ARG A 19 18.45 -9.82 -2.71
C ARG A 19 17.25 -10.73 -2.76
N THR A 20 16.26 -10.46 -1.91
CA THR A 20 15.14 -11.39 -1.70
C THR A 20 13.81 -10.67 -1.54
N LEU A 21 13.80 -9.42 -1.09
CA LEU A 21 12.58 -8.66 -0.84
C LEU A 21 12.23 -7.77 -2.04
N ARG A 22 10.98 -7.90 -2.49
CA ARG A 22 10.34 -6.99 -3.46
C ARG A 22 8.99 -6.55 -2.92
N SER A 23 8.65 -5.28 -3.06
CA SER A 23 7.35 -4.75 -2.67
C SER A 23 6.75 -3.91 -3.79
N ARG A 24 5.46 -4.10 -4.07
CA ARG A 24 4.66 -3.17 -4.88
C ARG A 24 3.77 -2.37 -3.95
N THR A 25 3.86 -1.04 -4.01
CA THR A 25 2.95 -0.16 -3.31
C THR A 25 2.02 0.51 -4.31
N THR A 26 0.71 0.44 -4.06
CA THR A 26 -0.33 1.15 -4.82
C THR A 26 -0.98 2.18 -3.90
N ARG A 27 -1.10 3.42 -4.39
CA ARG A 27 -1.54 4.61 -3.65
C ARG A 27 -2.54 5.39 -4.49
N HIS A 28 -3.57 5.94 -3.86
CA HIS A 28 -4.48 6.88 -4.51
C HIS A 28 -4.27 8.29 -3.99
N TYR A 29 -4.24 9.25 -4.91
CA TYR A 29 -4.12 10.66 -4.60
C TYR A 29 -5.36 11.43 -5.05
N ARG A 30 -5.79 12.39 -4.22
CA ARG A 30 -6.76 13.42 -4.57
C ARG A 30 -6.22 14.77 -4.13
N ASN A 31 -6.23 15.76 -5.00
CA ASN A 31 -5.76 17.12 -4.71
C ASN A 31 -4.35 17.18 -4.09
N GLY A 32 -3.46 16.26 -4.50
CA GLY A 32 -2.07 16.21 -4.04
C GLY A 32 -1.84 15.49 -2.72
N LYS A 33 -2.89 14.95 -2.09
CA LYS A 33 -2.82 14.19 -0.83
C LYS A 33 -3.19 12.74 -1.06
N LEU A 34 -2.70 11.84 -0.20
CA LEU A 34 -3.17 10.45 -0.18
C LEU A 34 -4.64 10.45 0.24
N ASP A 35 -5.51 9.96 -0.62
CA ASP A 35 -6.94 9.91 -0.39
C ASP A 35 -7.52 8.76 -1.21
N GLY A 36 -7.98 7.74 -0.51
CA GLY A 36 -8.45 6.48 -1.08
C GLY A 36 -7.57 5.29 -0.71
N PHE A 37 -7.65 4.26 -1.54
CA PHE A 37 -7.08 2.95 -1.24
C PHE A 37 -5.55 2.98 -1.20
N TYR A 38 -5.00 2.19 -0.28
CA TYR A 38 -3.58 1.95 -0.17
C TYR A 38 -3.33 0.46 -0.03
N ARG A 39 -2.34 -0.05 -0.78
CA ARG A 39 -1.94 -1.46 -0.71
C ARG A 39 -0.45 -1.64 -0.90
N VAL A 40 0.16 -2.48 -0.08
CA VAL A 40 1.53 -2.96 -0.24
C VAL A 40 1.47 -4.47 -0.39
N GLU A 41 2.05 -4.98 -1.48
CA GLU A 41 2.22 -6.41 -1.73
C GLU A 41 3.71 -6.72 -1.73
N SER A 42 4.18 -7.49 -0.75
CA SER A 42 5.57 -7.88 -0.60
C SER A 42 5.77 -9.35 -0.90
N THR A 43 6.84 -9.65 -1.64
CA THR A 43 7.36 -11.00 -1.85
C THR A 43 8.75 -11.14 -1.25
N ARG A 44 9.03 -12.33 -0.72
CA ARG A 44 10.36 -12.74 -0.27
C ARG A 44 10.76 -14.01 -1.04
N ASP A 45 11.92 -13.97 -1.69
CA ASP A 45 12.40 -15.05 -2.56
C ASP A 45 11.40 -15.42 -3.67
N GLY A 46 10.71 -14.41 -4.20
CA GLY A 46 9.67 -14.57 -5.22
C GLY A 46 8.34 -15.14 -4.72
N LYS A 47 8.20 -15.44 -3.42
CA LYS A 47 6.97 -15.96 -2.81
C LYS A 47 6.23 -14.85 -2.06
N PRO A 48 4.89 -14.87 -1.99
CA PRO A 48 4.13 -13.95 -1.15
C PRO A 48 4.64 -13.95 0.29
N TYR A 49 4.81 -12.77 0.88
CA TYR A 49 5.32 -12.62 2.23
C TYR A 49 4.33 -11.84 3.10
N ILE A 50 4.06 -10.58 2.73
CA ILE A 50 3.16 -9.70 3.47
C ILE A 50 2.28 -8.95 2.48
N THR A 51 1.00 -8.79 2.78
CA THR A 51 0.13 -7.80 2.14
C THR A 51 -0.41 -6.87 3.20
N ILE A 52 -0.33 -5.56 3.01
CA ILE A 52 -0.97 -4.56 3.86
C ILE A 52 -1.95 -3.77 3.00
N GLU A 53 -3.17 -3.56 3.48
CA GLU A 53 -4.16 -2.74 2.79
C GLU A 53 -4.97 -1.90 3.78
N GLY A 54 -5.44 -0.76 3.30
CA GLY A 54 -6.21 0.19 4.09
C GLY A 54 -6.66 1.39 3.26
N GLN A 55 -7.08 2.43 3.96
CA GLN A 55 -7.53 3.68 3.35
C GLN A 55 -6.77 4.87 3.94
N TYR A 56 -6.56 5.87 3.11
CA TYR A 56 -6.19 7.20 3.54
C TYR A 56 -7.34 8.18 3.28
N THR A 57 -7.50 9.16 4.15
CA THR A 57 -8.40 10.31 3.98
C THR A 57 -7.62 11.58 4.25
N ASP A 58 -7.61 12.52 3.30
CA ASP A 58 -6.92 13.81 3.42
C ASP A 58 -5.43 13.73 3.86
N GLY A 59 -4.74 12.65 3.51
CA GLY A 59 -3.33 12.40 3.82
C GLY A 59 -3.08 11.58 5.09
N GLU A 60 -4.11 11.26 5.86
CA GLU A 60 -4.01 10.48 7.09
C GLU A 60 -4.57 9.06 6.91
N LYS A 61 -4.02 8.08 7.62
CA LYS A 61 -4.61 6.75 7.66
C LYS A 61 -6.00 6.83 8.28
N SER A 62 -6.93 6.03 7.77
CA SER A 62 -8.31 6.07 8.27
C SER A 62 -9.00 4.72 8.15
N GLY A 63 -9.82 4.38 9.13
CA GLY A 63 -10.70 3.21 9.08
C GLY A 63 -9.95 1.91 9.29
N ARG A 64 -10.50 0.81 8.79
CA ARG A 64 -9.95 -0.52 9.02
C ARG A 64 -8.77 -0.81 8.10
N TRP A 65 -7.67 -1.21 8.72
CA TRP A 65 -6.48 -1.71 8.10
C TRP A 65 -6.37 -3.22 8.27
N LYS A 66 -5.71 -3.84 7.30
CA LYS A 66 -5.48 -5.27 7.29
C LYS A 66 -4.05 -5.57 6.87
N GLN A 67 -3.44 -6.50 7.59
CA GLN A 67 -2.17 -7.13 7.24
C GLN A 67 -2.37 -8.63 7.13
N TYR A 68 -2.05 -9.19 5.97
CA TYR A 68 -1.97 -10.62 5.75
C TYR A 68 -0.49 -11.05 5.72
N ASN A 69 -0.14 -12.05 6.52
CA ASN A 69 1.16 -12.71 6.52
C ASN A 69 1.02 -14.09 5.89
N ALA A 70 1.59 -14.24 4.69
CA ALA A 70 1.49 -15.47 3.91
C ALA A 70 2.33 -16.63 4.47
N THR A 71 3.33 -16.33 5.31
CA THR A 71 4.18 -17.36 5.94
C THR A 71 3.39 -18.14 6.97
N ASP A 72 2.58 -17.43 7.75
CA ASP A 72 1.84 -17.98 8.89
C ASP A 72 0.34 -18.16 8.57
N ASP A 73 -0.11 -17.79 7.37
CA ASP A 73 -1.52 -17.73 6.95
C ASP A 73 -2.40 -16.97 7.95
N THR A 74 -1.87 -15.86 8.48
CA THR A 74 -2.57 -15.04 9.47
C THR A 74 -2.99 -13.70 8.91
N THR A 75 -4.13 -13.21 9.39
CA THR A 75 -4.63 -11.88 9.11
C THR A 75 -4.72 -11.11 10.43
N HIS A 76 -4.10 -9.94 10.48
CA HIS A 76 -4.25 -8.97 11.56
C HIS A 76 -5.01 -7.75 11.03
N GLU A 77 -5.94 -7.23 11.82
CA GLU A 77 -6.76 -6.08 11.45
C GLU A 77 -6.83 -5.10 12.62
N TRP A 78 -6.82 -3.81 12.30
CA TRP A 78 -6.88 -2.74 13.28
C TRP A 78 -7.60 -1.52 12.68
N ASP A 79 -8.08 -0.63 13.53
CA ASP A 79 -8.69 0.63 13.12
C ASP A 79 -7.71 1.79 13.40
N GLU A 80 -7.65 2.75 12.48
CA GLU A 80 -6.91 4.02 12.59
C GLU A 80 -7.88 5.20 12.64
#